data_AF-A0A8J6N143-F1
#
_entry.id   AF-A0A8J6N143-F1
#
_cell.length_a   1.000
_cell.length_b   1.000
_cell.length_c   1.000
_cell.angle_alpha   90.00
_cell.angle_beta   90.00
_cell.angle_gamma   90.00
#
_symmetry.space_group_name_H-M   'P 1'
#
loop_
_entity.id
_entity.type
_entity.pdbx_description
1 polymer ?
#
loop_
_entity_poly.entity_id
_entity_poly.type
_entity_poly.pdbx_seq_one_letter_code
_entity_poly.pdbx_strand_id
1 'polypeptide(L)'
;NRRYIDHVSITAAETLGVEHRAGYYEQAGVLRDMFQNHMMQILALTAMDPPSLFQADRVRDEKVKVYRTMRPFPTADLQDYLILGQYAAGIIDGKRVPAYRDEADINPESLTPTFAMMKIFLDNWRWQGVPFLLTSGKRLARKRTEIVIQFKEVPHSMFRKTLGEHITANRLILSIYPDEKISLTFQTKNPGARVCLRSVTMDFNYNQNYIGPVLDAYEKVLLDVMLGDHMLFWRQDGVELCWAFLTPILKGCETCDDRSKLLFPYESGSWGPEAFKELTNNEKGEFSNGDLLQT
;
A
#
# COMPACT_ATOMS: atom_id res chain seq x y z
N ASN A 1 -7.88 7.69 -14.36
CA ASN A 1 -9.10 6.89 -14.09
C ASN A 1 -8.97 5.54 -14.81
N ARG A 2 -9.95 4.63 -14.64
CA ARG A 2 -9.96 3.26 -15.18
C ARG A 2 -9.66 3.09 -16.67
N ARG A 3 -9.77 4.15 -17.48
CA ARG A 3 -9.38 4.12 -18.89
C ARG A 3 -7.87 3.92 -19.07
N TYR A 4 -7.07 4.45 -18.14
CA TYR A 4 -5.61 4.50 -18.26
C TYR A 4 -4.88 3.77 -17.15
N ILE A 5 -5.51 3.60 -15.99
CA ILE A 5 -4.92 2.94 -14.83
C ILE A 5 -5.28 1.46 -14.88
N ASP A 6 -4.27 0.62 -14.73
CA ASP A 6 -4.40 -0.84 -14.64
C ASP A 6 -4.74 -1.23 -13.20
N HIS A 7 -3.86 -0.91 -12.26
CA HIS A 7 -4.04 -1.08 -10.82
C HIS A 7 -3.33 0.03 -10.02
N VAL A 8 -3.64 0.09 -8.74
CA VAL A 8 -2.97 0.98 -7.77
C VAL A 8 -2.47 0.15 -6.60
N SER A 9 -1.20 0.28 -6.25
CA SER A 9 -0.62 -0.38 -5.08
C SER A 9 -0.28 0.66 -4.02
N ILE A 10 -0.69 0.42 -2.78
CA ILE A 10 -0.39 1.26 -1.63
C ILE A 10 0.39 0.39 -0.65
N THR A 11 1.61 0.78 -0.31
CA THR A 11 2.49 0.01 0.57
C THR A 11 2.87 0.84 1.77
N ALA A 12 2.71 0.30 2.98
CA ALA A 12 3.25 0.84 4.23
C ALA A 12 4.02 -0.26 4.97
N ALA A 13 5.32 -0.34 4.69
CA ALA A 13 6.23 -1.36 5.21
C ALA A 13 7.06 -0.84 6.37
N GLU A 14 7.27 -1.66 7.39
CA GLU A 14 8.10 -1.36 8.55
C GLU A 14 9.19 -2.42 8.75
N THR A 15 10.40 -1.98 9.11
CA THR A 15 11.50 -2.87 9.51
C THR A 15 11.42 -3.31 10.97
N LEU A 16 10.73 -2.53 11.81
CA LEU A 16 10.58 -2.79 13.24
C LEU A 16 9.62 -3.96 13.48
N GLY A 17 9.84 -4.67 14.58
CA GLY A 17 8.91 -5.68 15.08
C GLY A 17 7.78 -5.05 15.90
N VAL A 18 7.21 -5.82 16.82
CA VAL A 18 6.22 -5.30 17.78
C VAL A 18 6.83 -4.55 18.95
N GLU A 19 8.13 -4.75 19.20
CA GLU A 19 8.90 -4.01 20.21
C GLU A 19 8.16 -3.95 21.56
N HIS A 20 8.07 -2.78 22.20
CA HIS A 20 7.38 -2.55 23.46
C HIS A 20 5.84 -2.57 23.36
N ARG A 21 5.27 -2.74 22.15
CA ARG A 21 3.81 -2.74 21.92
C ARG A 21 3.24 -4.15 21.79
N ALA A 22 4.00 -5.19 22.15
CA ALA A 22 3.62 -6.60 22.03
C ALA A 22 2.20 -6.91 22.53
N GLY A 23 1.88 -6.55 23.78
CA GLY A 23 0.56 -6.82 24.37
C GLY A 23 -0.61 -6.13 23.67
N TYR A 24 -0.41 -4.91 23.15
CA TYR A 24 -1.41 -4.24 22.32
C TYR A 24 -1.54 -4.90 20.95
N TYR A 25 -0.40 -5.19 20.30
CA TYR A 25 -0.39 -5.70 18.94
C TYR A 25 -0.97 -7.11 18.86
N GLU A 26 -0.79 -7.93 19.88
CA GLU A 26 -1.39 -9.28 19.96
C GLU A 26 -2.92 -9.26 19.89
N GLN A 27 -3.56 -8.18 20.35
CA GLN A 27 -5.02 -8.01 20.24
C GLN A 27 -5.43 -7.29 18.95
N ALA A 28 -4.58 -6.40 18.45
CA ALA A 28 -4.88 -5.58 17.28
C ALA A 28 -4.62 -6.34 15.96
N GLY A 29 -3.40 -6.85 15.80
CA GLY A 29 -2.83 -7.30 14.54
C GLY A 29 -2.71 -6.18 13.50
N VAL A 30 -2.09 -6.49 12.36
CA VAL A 30 -1.84 -5.53 11.28
C VAL A 30 -3.12 -4.88 10.73
N LEU A 31 -4.24 -5.63 10.70
CA LEU A 31 -5.50 -5.13 10.14
C LEU A 31 -6.11 -3.99 10.98
N ARG A 32 -6.03 -4.08 12.31
CA ARG A 32 -6.54 -3.00 13.19
C ARG A 32 -5.51 -1.89 13.36
N ASP A 33 -4.22 -2.23 13.42
CA ASP A 33 -3.15 -1.25 13.67
C ASP A 33 -2.88 -0.34 12.46
N MET A 34 -2.92 -0.89 11.23
CA MET A 34 -2.55 -0.18 10.01
C MET A 34 -3.69 -0.01 8.99
N PHE A 35 -4.51 -1.06 8.79
CA PHE A 35 -5.53 -0.99 7.73
C PHE A 35 -6.68 -0.07 8.11
N GLN A 36 -7.22 -0.19 9.32
CA GLN A 36 -8.38 0.58 9.76
C GLN A 36 -8.20 2.09 9.69
N ASN A 37 -6.98 2.57 9.88
CA ASN A 37 -6.64 3.98 9.95
C ASN A 37 -5.81 4.43 8.73
N HIS A 38 -4.50 4.16 8.71
CA HIS A 38 -3.53 4.71 7.79
C HIS A 38 -3.80 4.30 6.35
N MET A 39 -4.00 2.99 6.11
CA MET A 39 -4.20 2.50 4.75
C MET A 39 -5.53 3.01 4.16
N MET A 40 -6.59 3.09 4.95
CA MET A 40 -7.88 3.64 4.51
C MET A 40 -7.78 5.13 4.18
N GLN A 41 -7.03 5.93 4.96
CA GLN A 41 -6.81 7.35 4.63
C GLN A 41 -6.04 7.51 3.32
N ILE A 42 -4.97 6.73 3.12
CA ILE A 42 -4.18 6.80 1.88
C ILE A 42 -5.02 6.34 0.69
N LEU A 43 -5.82 5.29 0.83
CA LEU A 43 -6.78 4.84 -0.17
C LEU A 43 -7.76 5.96 -0.54
N ALA A 44 -8.36 6.61 0.46
CA ALA A 44 -9.32 7.69 0.22
C ALA A 44 -8.68 8.88 -0.49
N LEU A 45 -7.50 9.32 -0.07
CA LEU A 45 -6.78 10.42 -0.72
C LEU A 45 -6.37 10.09 -2.17
N THR A 46 -6.03 8.82 -2.42
CA THR A 46 -5.65 8.36 -3.76
C THR A 46 -6.86 8.23 -4.70
N ALA A 47 -8.01 7.82 -4.16
CA ALA A 47 -9.17 7.44 -4.95
C ALA A 47 -10.28 8.51 -5.03
N MET A 48 -10.30 9.51 -4.15
CA MET A 48 -11.37 10.49 -4.09
C MET A 48 -11.52 11.30 -5.39
N ASP A 49 -12.73 11.80 -5.64
CA ASP A 49 -12.92 12.80 -6.67
C ASP A 49 -12.37 14.16 -6.21
N PRO A 50 -12.04 15.08 -7.13
CA PRO A 50 -11.70 16.44 -6.75
C PRO A 50 -12.87 17.08 -5.97
N PRO A 51 -12.62 17.65 -4.78
CA PRO A 51 -13.67 18.30 -4.01
C PRO A 51 -14.17 19.54 -4.75
N SER A 52 -15.43 19.89 -4.55
CA SER A 52 -16.03 21.08 -5.18
C SER A 52 -15.33 22.38 -4.78
N LEU A 53 -14.80 22.43 -3.55
CA LEU A 53 -13.98 23.50 -3.01
C LEU A 53 -12.89 22.92 -2.10
N PHE A 54 -11.77 23.63 -1.96
CA PHE A 54 -10.73 23.26 -1.01
C PHE A 54 -11.09 23.72 0.41
N GLN A 55 -12.00 22.96 1.04
CA GLN A 55 -12.50 23.18 2.40
C GLN A 55 -12.56 21.85 3.14
N ALA A 56 -12.31 21.87 4.45
CA ALA A 56 -12.21 20.67 5.28
C ALA A 56 -13.41 19.70 5.09
N ASP A 57 -14.65 20.20 5.14
CA ASP A 57 -15.83 19.37 4.93
C ASP A 57 -15.93 18.78 3.53
N ARG A 58 -15.58 19.54 2.49
CA ARG A 58 -15.67 19.10 1.10
C ARG A 58 -14.63 18.03 0.79
N VAL A 59 -13.43 18.15 1.33
CA VAL A 59 -12.41 17.10 1.25
C VAL A 59 -12.86 15.84 2.00
N ARG A 60 -13.41 16.00 3.21
CA ARG A 60 -13.91 14.87 4.01
C ARG A 60 -15.11 14.17 3.36
N ASP A 61 -16.00 14.92 2.70
CA ASP A 61 -17.13 14.37 1.95
C ASP A 61 -16.66 13.46 0.81
N GLU A 62 -15.64 13.88 0.03
CA GLU A 62 -15.09 13.05 -1.04
C GLU A 62 -14.32 11.83 -0.52
N LYS A 63 -13.63 11.93 0.64
CA LYS A 63 -13.06 10.76 1.32
C LYS A 63 -14.14 9.75 1.74
N VAL A 64 -15.22 10.22 2.36
CA VAL A 64 -16.35 9.37 2.80
C VAL A 64 -17.03 8.70 1.62
N LYS A 65 -17.15 9.40 0.49
CA LYS A 65 -17.68 8.84 -0.76
C LYS A 65 -16.85 7.64 -1.23
N VAL A 66 -15.52 7.67 -1.11
CA VAL A 66 -14.67 6.50 -1.42
C VAL A 66 -15.10 5.30 -0.58
N TYR A 67 -15.19 5.47 0.74
CA TYR A 67 -15.54 4.38 1.65
C TYR A 67 -16.92 3.78 1.35
N ARG A 68 -17.91 4.62 0.99
CA ARG A 68 -19.24 4.15 0.58
C ARG A 68 -19.24 3.33 -0.72
N THR A 69 -18.22 3.53 -1.57
CA THR A 69 -18.09 2.80 -2.84
C THR A 69 -17.22 1.56 -2.72
N MET A 70 -16.65 1.25 -1.54
CA MET A 70 -15.88 0.02 -1.36
C MET A 70 -16.80 -1.18 -1.57
N ARG A 71 -16.44 -2.01 -2.55
CA ARG A 71 -17.15 -3.26 -2.82
C ARG A 71 -17.05 -4.17 -1.59
N PRO A 72 -18.15 -4.78 -1.11
CA PRO A 72 -18.09 -5.75 -0.03
C PRO A 72 -17.01 -6.81 -0.28
N PHE A 73 -16.20 -7.07 0.73
CA PHE A 73 -15.08 -7.99 0.62
C PHE A 73 -15.59 -9.43 0.46
N PRO A 74 -15.07 -10.22 -0.50
CA PRO A 74 -15.54 -11.58 -0.75
C PRO A 74 -14.99 -12.52 0.33
N THR A 75 -15.68 -12.62 1.47
CA THR A 75 -15.26 -13.44 2.61
C THR A 75 -15.33 -14.94 2.35
N ALA A 76 -15.99 -15.38 1.27
CA ALA A 76 -16.02 -16.79 0.85
C ALA A 76 -14.71 -17.22 0.15
N ASP A 77 -14.06 -16.29 -0.57
CA ASP A 77 -12.89 -16.54 -1.41
C ASP A 77 -11.71 -15.67 -0.95
N LEU A 78 -11.34 -15.78 0.34
CA LEU A 78 -10.33 -14.90 0.93
C LEU A 78 -8.97 -15.00 0.24
N GLN A 79 -8.59 -16.15 -0.31
CA GLN A 79 -7.24 -16.41 -0.82
C GLN A 79 -6.84 -15.51 -2.00
N ASP A 80 -7.80 -15.11 -2.85
CA ASP A 80 -7.54 -14.25 -4.01
C ASP A 80 -7.55 -12.74 -3.66
N TYR A 81 -7.96 -12.39 -2.45
CA TYR A 81 -8.18 -11.01 -2.04
C TYR A 81 -7.42 -10.61 -0.78
N LEU A 82 -7.04 -11.57 0.05
CA LEU A 82 -6.41 -11.37 1.33
C LEU A 82 -5.25 -12.36 1.50
N ILE A 83 -4.07 -11.82 1.75
CA ILE A 83 -2.91 -12.59 2.18
C ILE A 83 -2.55 -12.10 3.56
N LEU A 84 -2.48 -13.03 4.52
CA LEU A 84 -2.02 -12.75 5.88
C LEU A 84 -0.69 -13.43 6.11
N GLY A 85 0.19 -12.78 6.84
CA GLY A 85 1.45 -13.37 7.23
C GLY A 85 1.85 -13.06 8.65
N GLN A 86 2.76 -13.88 9.19
CA GLN A 86 3.40 -13.68 10.49
C GLN A 86 4.92 -13.83 10.32
N TYR A 87 5.68 -12.87 10.82
CA TYR A 87 7.13 -12.92 10.65
C TYR A 87 7.76 -14.05 11.48
N ALA A 88 8.63 -14.80 10.82
CA ALA A 88 9.52 -15.77 11.42
C ALA A 88 10.86 -15.11 11.77
N ALA A 89 11.73 -15.85 12.47
CA ALA A 89 13.08 -15.40 12.75
C ALA A 89 13.82 -15.09 11.46
N GLY A 90 14.72 -14.11 11.49
CA GLY A 90 15.45 -13.67 10.30
C GLY A 90 16.56 -12.70 10.64
N ILE A 91 17.03 -11.96 9.64
CA ILE A 91 18.14 -11.02 9.76
C ILE A 91 17.74 -9.66 9.16
N ILE A 92 17.84 -8.60 9.97
CA ILE A 92 17.65 -7.21 9.53
C ILE A 92 18.90 -6.42 9.91
N ASP A 93 19.48 -5.70 8.96
CA ASP A 93 20.70 -4.90 9.14
C ASP A 93 21.84 -5.70 9.80
N GLY A 94 22.00 -6.97 9.40
CA GLY A 94 23.04 -7.88 9.92
C GLY A 94 22.77 -8.42 11.33
N LYS A 95 21.65 -8.09 11.96
CA LYS A 95 21.27 -8.56 13.30
C LYS A 95 20.18 -9.62 13.21
N ARG A 96 20.34 -10.71 13.98
CA ARG A 96 19.28 -11.71 14.15
C ARG A 96 18.11 -11.10 14.93
N VAL A 97 16.91 -11.35 14.45
CA VAL A 97 15.66 -10.93 15.09
C VAL A 97 14.76 -12.15 15.30
N PRO A 98 14.02 -12.21 16.42
CA PRO A 98 13.19 -13.37 16.76
C PRO A 98 11.96 -13.49 15.85
N ALA A 99 11.35 -14.68 15.83
CA ALA A 99 10.00 -14.84 15.26
C ALA A 99 8.97 -14.14 16.14
N TYR A 100 7.80 -13.82 15.59
CA TYR A 100 6.75 -13.12 16.35
C TYR A 100 6.35 -13.85 17.65
N ARG A 101 6.23 -15.18 17.58
CA ARG A 101 5.88 -16.07 18.71
C ARG A 101 6.98 -16.17 19.77
N ASP A 102 8.19 -15.75 19.44
CA ASP A 102 9.35 -15.75 20.33
C ASP A 102 9.61 -14.35 20.93
N GLU A 103 8.83 -13.33 20.56
CA GLU A 103 8.91 -11.99 21.15
C GLU A 103 8.37 -12.02 22.60
N ALA A 104 8.90 -11.13 23.44
CA ALA A 104 8.40 -10.99 24.81
C ALA A 104 6.92 -10.60 24.83
N ASP A 105 6.16 -11.16 25.78
CA ASP A 105 4.73 -10.90 25.97
C ASP A 105 3.82 -11.31 24.79
N ILE A 106 4.29 -12.19 23.90
CA ILE A 106 3.48 -12.81 22.83
C ILE A 106 3.17 -14.27 23.19
N ASN A 107 1.96 -14.73 22.82
CA ASN A 107 1.58 -16.13 22.96
C ASN A 107 2.39 -16.99 21.97
N PRO A 108 3.09 -18.06 22.43
CA PRO A 108 3.81 -18.97 21.53
C PRO A 108 2.94 -19.64 20.45
N GLU A 109 1.63 -19.73 20.69
CA GLU A 109 0.65 -20.27 19.73
C GLU A 109 -0.11 -19.17 18.98
N SER A 110 0.39 -17.92 18.99
CA SER A 110 -0.29 -16.78 18.39
C SER A 110 -0.53 -16.97 16.89
N LEU A 111 -1.75 -16.63 16.47
CA LEU A 111 -2.18 -16.55 15.07
C LEU A 111 -2.46 -15.11 14.66
N THR A 112 -1.85 -14.13 15.34
CA THR A 112 -1.98 -12.71 15.02
C THR A 112 -1.18 -12.37 13.77
N PRO A 113 -1.81 -11.82 12.71
CA PRO A 113 -1.09 -11.43 11.51
C PRO A 113 -0.25 -10.16 11.73
N THR A 114 1.01 -10.20 11.32
CA THR A 114 1.96 -9.08 11.31
C THR A 114 2.18 -8.51 9.91
N PHE A 115 1.60 -9.14 8.89
CA PHE A 115 1.57 -8.73 7.50
C PHE A 115 0.18 -8.95 6.92
N ALA A 116 -0.29 -8.03 6.10
CA ALA A 116 -1.46 -8.24 5.27
C ALA A 116 -1.31 -7.57 3.91
N MET A 117 -1.82 -8.23 2.87
CA MET A 117 -2.13 -7.63 1.59
C MET A 117 -3.63 -7.79 1.32
N MET A 118 -4.31 -6.70 0.97
CA MET A 118 -5.72 -6.68 0.61
C MET A 118 -5.92 -6.13 -0.80
N LYS A 119 -6.65 -6.88 -1.62
CA LYS A 119 -7.15 -6.45 -2.92
C LYS A 119 -8.56 -5.89 -2.76
N ILE A 120 -8.73 -4.59 -2.98
CA ILE A 120 -9.99 -3.86 -2.81
C ILE A 120 -10.46 -3.31 -4.15
N PHE A 121 -11.77 -3.27 -4.34
CA PHE A 121 -12.41 -2.64 -5.50
C PHE A 121 -13.32 -1.50 -5.04
N LEU A 122 -13.39 -0.45 -5.85
CA LEU A 122 -14.29 0.68 -5.66
C LEU A 122 -15.35 0.70 -6.78
N ASP A 123 -16.61 0.53 -6.40
CA ASP A 123 -17.75 0.47 -7.31
C ASP A 123 -18.27 1.88 -7.64
N ASN A 124 -17.48 2.59 -8.46
CA ASN A 124 -17.84 3.88 -9.04
C ASN A 124 -17.30 4.03 -10.47
N TRP A 125 -17.75 5.05 -11.21
CA TRP A 125 -17.41 5.23 -12.62
C TRP A 125 -15.89 5.42 -12.88
N ARG A 126 -15.17 6.01 -11.91
CA ARG A 126 -13.74 6.30 -12.02
C ARG A 126 -12.89 5.04 -11.88
N TRP A 127 -13.29 4.13 -10.99
CA TRP A 127 -12.47 3.00 -10.51
C TRP A 127 -13.06 1.62 -10.79
N GLN A 128 -14.23 1.52 -11.44
CA GLN A 128 -14.83 0.23 -11.77
C GLN A 128 -13.83 -0.69 -12.48
N GLY A 129 -13.56 -1.84 -11.84
CA GLY A 129 -12.67 -2.89 -12.35
C GLY A 129 -11.17 -2.65 -12.13
N VAL A 130 -10.77 -1.54 -11.51
CA VAL A 130 -9.37 -1.27 -11.15
C VAL A 130 -9.13 -1.78 -9.72
N PRO A 131 -8.22 -2.75 -9.50
CA PRO A 131 -7.90 -3.20 -8.16
C PRO A 131 -6.98 -2.21 -7.43
N PHE A 132 -7.22 -2.06 -6.14
CA PHE A 132 -6.34 -1.39 -5.18
C PHE A 132 -5.68 -2.45 -4.30
N LEU A 133 -4.35 -2.58 -4.37
CA LEU A 133 -3.55 -3.52 -3.61
C LEU A 133 -2.94 -2.81 -2.40
N LEU A 134 -3.53 -2.99 -1.22
CA LEU A 134 -3.06 -2.38 0.03
C LEU A 134 -2.17 -3.38 0.76
N THR A 135 -0.91 -3.04 0.99
CA THR A 135 0.06 -3.91 1.68
C THR A 135 0.64 -3.21 2.89
N SER A 136 0.62 -3.88 4.04
CA SER A 136 1.34 -3.42 5.22
C SER A 136 1.88 -4.58 6.03
N GLY A 137 3.02 -4.37 6.68
CA GLY A 137 3.58 -5.38 7.57
C GLY A 137 4.82 -4.93 8.31
N LYS A 138 5.14 -5.70 9.35
CA LYS A 138 6.31 -5.54 10.23
C LYS A 138 7.44 -6.47 9.82
N ARG A 139 8.67 -6.16 10.28
CA ARG A 139 9.89 -6.93 9.94
C ARG A 139 10.08 -7.12 8.43
N LEU A 140 9.67 -6.15 7.62
CA LEU A 140 9.90 -6.15 6.18
C LEU A 140 11.29 -5.62 5.85
N ALA A 141 11.75 -5.88 4.62
CA ALA A 141 13.09 -5.57 4.17
C ALA A 141 13.51 -4.11 4.37
N ARG A 142 12.58 -3.16 4.16
CA ARG A 142 12.83 -1.73 4.31
C ARG A 142 11.59 -0.99 4.78
N LYS A 143 11.80 0.09 5.55
CA LYS A 143 10.73 0.98 5.96
C LYS A 143 10.41 1.91 4.80
N ARG A 144 9.20 1.81 4.25
CA ARG A 144 8.74 2.65 3.15
C ARG A 144 7.23 2.85 3.18
N THR A 145 6.79 4.03 2.78
CA THR A 145 5.38 4.31 2.50
C THR A 145 5.29 4.90 1.10
N GLU A 146 4.54 4.25 0.21
CA GLU A 146 4.44 4.66 -1.19
C GLU A 146 3.09 4.30 -1.82
N ILE A 147 2.75 5.05 -2.87
CA ILE A 147 1.63 4.77 -3.76
C ILE A 147 2.19 4.57 -5.17
N VAL A 148 1.93 3.41 -5.76
CA VAL A 148 2.32 3.08 -7.13
C VAL A 148 1.06 3.02 -8.00
N ILE A 149 1.00 3.87 -9.02
CA ILE A 149 -0.05 3.88 -10.02
C ILE A 149 0.52 3.24 -11.29
N GLN A 150 0.07 2.02 -11.59
CA GLN A 150 0.44 1.31 -12.80
C GLN A 150 -0.53 1.67 -13.92
N PHE A 151 0.00 2.14 -15.04
CA PHE A 151 -0.82 2.43 -16.22
C PHE A 151 -1.03 1.17 -17.06
N LYS A 152 -2.07 1.19 -17.90
CA LYS A 152 -2.31 0.15 -18.91
C LYS A 152 -1.30 0.25 -20.03
N GLU A 153 -0.95 -0.90 -20.59
CA GLU A 153 -0.19 -0.96 -21.84
C GLU A 153 -0.94 -0.26 -22.98
N VAL A 154 -0.19 0.25 -23.95
CA VAL A 154 -0.79 0.81 -25.16
C VAL A 154 -1.50 -0.30 -25.94
N PRO A 155 -2.80 -0.15 -26.27
CA PRO A 155 -3.59 -1.22 -26.88
C PRO A 155 -3.11 -1.58 -28.29
N HIS A 156 -2.46 -0.63 -28.98
CA HIS A 156 -1.86 -0.85 -30.30
C HIS A 156 -0.56 -0.06 -30.41
N SER A 157 0.53 -0.73 -30.81
CA SER A 157 1.80 -0.10 -31.16
C SER A 157 2.09 -0.30 -32.64
N MET A 158 2.06 0.78 -33.42
CA MET A 158 2.47 0.76 -34.83
C MET A 158 3.96 0.47 -35.01
N PHE A 159 4.74 0.60 -33.94
CA PHE A 159 6.19 0.49 -33.97
C PHE A 159 6.69 -0.88 -33.50
N ARG A 160 5.80 -1.84 -33.19
CA ARG A 160 6.18 -3.16 -32.64
C ARG A 160 7.18 -3.92 -33.50
N LYS A 161 7.06 -3.82 -34.84
CA LYS A 161 8.00 -4.43 -35.80
C LYS A 161 9.31 -3.63 -35.98
N THR A 162 9.28 -2.33 -35.70
CA THR A 162 10.41 -1.42 -35.90
C THR A 162 11.29 -1.33 -34.64
N LEU A 163 10.67 -1.37 -33.46
CA LEU A 163 11.33 -1.23 -32.18
C LEU A 163 11.92 -2.54 -31.65
N GLY A 164 11.43 -3.69 -32.11
CA GLY A 164 11.86 -5.02 -31.65
C GLY A 164 11.52 -5.33 -30.17
N GLU A 165 11.00 -4.36 -29.42
CA GLU A 165 10.76 -4.44 -27.98
C GLU A 165 9.30 -4.12 -27.62
N HIS A 166 8.87 -4.69 -26.50
CA HIS A 166 7.57 -4.41 -25.89
C HIS A 166 7.57 -3.01 -25.27
N ILE A 167 6.51 -2.23 -25.52
CA ILE A 167 6.35 -0.91 -24.89
C ILE A 167 5.78 -1.14 -23.50
N THR A 168 6.67 -1.09 -22.49
CA THR A 168 6.25 -1.22 -21.10
C THR A 168 5.31 -0.07 -20.73
N ALA A 169 4.31 -0.38 -19.92
CA ALA A 169 3.38 0.63 -19.45
C ALA A 169 4.08 1.63 -18.51
N ASN A 170 3.57 2.86 -18.49
CA ASN A 170 4.08 3.90 -17.60
C ASN A 170 3.81 3.54 -16.14
N ARG A 171 4.61 4.08 -15.22
CA ARG A 171 4.45 3.91 -13.77
C ARG A 171 4.68 5.23 -13.06
N LEU A 172 3.76 5.63 -12.20
CA LEU A 172 3.89 6.81 -11.34
C LEU A 172 4.01 6.35 -9.88
N ILE A 173 5.10 6.71 -9.22
CA ILE A 173 5.38 6.39 -7.82
C ILE A 173 5.33 7.69 -7.02
N LEU A 174 4.51 7.71 -5.98
CA LEU A 174 4.45 8.76 -4.97
C LEU A 174 5.03 8.19 -3.68
N SER A 175 6.29 8.49 -3.39
CA SER A 175 6.98 8.09 -2.16
C SER A 175 6.70 9.10 -1.06
N ILE A 176 6.22 8.61 0.09
CA ILE A 176 5.85 9.40 1.27
C ILE A 176 6.94 9.27 2.35
N TYR A 177 7.54 8.09 2.48
CA TYR A 177 8.63 7.82 3.42
C TYR A 177 9.56 6.77 2.83
N PRO A 178 10.89 6.82 3.03
CA PRO A 178 11.64 7.80 3.84
C PRO A 178 11.81 9.16 3.16
N ASP A 179 11.86 9.19 1.84
CA ASP A 179 12.02 10.41 1.06
C ASP A 179 10.72 10.76 0.34
N GLU A 180 10.30 12.01 0.49
CA GLU A 180 9.15 12.56 -0.22
C GLU A 180 9.55 12.82 -1.68
N LYS A 181 9.14 11.90 -2.56
CA LYS A 181 9.56 11.86 -3.97
C LYS A 181 8.40 11.52 -4.89
N ILE A 182 8.40 12.10 -6.08
CA ILE A 182 7.54 11.70 -7.20
C ILE A 182 8.42 11.16 -8.32
N SER A 183 8.21 9.92 -8.74
CA SER A 183 8.95 9.28 -9.84
C SER A 183 7.98 8.87 -10.95
N LEU A 184 8.23 9.29 -12.18
CA LEU A 184 7.46 8.89 -13.36
C LEU A 184 8.36 8.12 -14.32
N THR A 185 8.09 6.83 -14.50
CA THR A 185 8.77 5.97 -15.47
C THR A 185 7.95 5.86 -16.75
N PHE A 186 8.59 6.13 -17.89
CA PHE A 186 7.96 6.08 -19.22
C PHE A 186 9.00 5.76 -20.30
N GLN A 187 8.52 5.41 -21.49
CA GLN A 187 9.37 5.03 -22.62
C GLN A 187 9.76 6.25 -23.47
N THR A 188 11.03 6.35 -23.86
CA THR A 188 11.56 7.37 -24.78
C THR A 188 12.41 6.75 -25.87
N LYS A 189 12.60 7.46 -27.00
CA LYS A 189 13.54 7.04 -28.03
C LYS A 189 14.95 7.03 -27.43
N ASN A 190 15.68 5.93 -27.62
CA ASN A 190 17.09 5.90 -27.32
C ASN A 190 17.83 6.93 -28.21
N PRO A 191 18.65 7.84 -27.65
CA PRO A 191 19.42 8.78 -28.45
C PRO A 191 20.31 8.04 -29.47
N GLY A 192 20.24 8.47 -30.73
CA GLY A 192 21.02 7.86 -31.82
C GLY A 192 20.23 7.62 -33.11
N ALA A 193 20.87 6.94 -34.05
CA ALA A 193 20.33 6.68 -35.39
C ALA A 193 19.31 5.53 -35.43
N ARG A 194 19.40 4.58 -34.50
CA ARG A 194 18.45 3.46 -34.41
C ARG A 194 17.14 3.91 -33.75
N VAL A 195 16.03 3.33 -34.20
CA VAL A 195 14.71 3.53 -33.59
C VAL A 195 14.49 2.38 -32.62
N CYS A 196 14.96 2.55 -31.39
CA CYS A 196 14.65 1.69 -30.26
C CYS A 196 14.17 2.55 -29.08
N LEU A 197 13.33 1.97 -28.22
CA LEU A 197 12.88 2.63 -27.00
C LEU A 197 13.80 2.27 -25.84
N ARG A 198 13.76 3.10 -24.80
CA ARG A 198 14.31 2.77 -23.49
C ARG A 198 13.44 3.39 -22.42
N SER A 199 13.34 2.69 -21.30
CA SER A 199 12.68 3.22 -20.11
C SER A 199 13.53 4.33 -19.51
N VAL A 200 12.91 5.46 -19.19
CA VAL A 200 13.52 6.57 -18.45
C VAL A 200 12.63 6.96 -17.28
N THR A 201 13.24 7.45 -16.22
CA THR A 201 12.55 7.92 -15.02
C THR A 201 12.79 9.41 -14.84
N MET A 202 11.71 10.15 -14.63
CA MET A 202 11.74 11.55 -14.20
C MET A 202 11.47 11.60 -12.69
N ASP A 203 12.39 12.21 -11.96
CA ASP A 203 12.35 12.28 -10.50
C ASP A 203 12.17 13.72 -10.01
N PHE A 204 11.29 13.90 -9.05
CA PHE A 204 11.12 15.11 -8.26
C PHE A 204 11.32 14.77 -6.78
N ASN A 205 12.24 15.45 -6.10
CA ASN A 205 12.50 15.26 -4.67
C ASN A 205 12.02 16.51 -3.91
N TYR A 206 11.09 16.36 -2.97
CA TYR A 206 10.43 17.48 -2.30
C TYR A 206 11.40 18.35 -1.49
N ASN A 207 12.32 17.71 -0.77
CA ASN A 207 13.32 18.40 0.07
C ASN A 207 14.51 18.95 -0.72
N GLN A 208 14.54 18.78 -2.05
CA GLN A 208 15.65 19.25 -2.86
C GLN A 208 15.71 20.79 -2.85
N ASN A 209 16.79 21.33 -2.27
CA ASN A 209 17.03 22.77 -2.12
C ASN A 209 16.02 23.51 -1.22
N TYR A 210 15.29 22.80 -0.34
CA TYR A 210 14.43 23.45 0.66
C TYR A 210 15.23 23.78 1.94
N ILE A 211 15.17 25.04 2.37
CA ILE A 211 15.90 25.56 3.56
C ILE A 211 14.90 26.08 4.63
N GLY A 212 13.63 25.71 4.54
CA GLY A 212 12.60 26.16 5.49
C GLY A 212 12.35 25.18 6.65
N PRO A 213 11.45 25.54 7.59
CA PRO A 213 11.06 24.65 8.67
C PRO A 213 10.30 23.43 8.12
N VAL A 214 10.69 22.24 8.57
CA VAL A 214 9.95 20.99 8.34
C VAL A 214 9.25 20.65 9.64
N LEU A 215 7.92 20.59 9.60
CA LEU A 215 7.12 20.17 10.75
C LEU A 215 7.01 18.65 10.76
N ASP A 216 7.24 18.04 11.92
CA ASP A 216 6.84 16.65 12.13
C ASP A 216 5.31 16.51 12.05
N ALA A 217 4.83 15.28 11.81
CA ALA A 217 3.42 14.97 11.74
C ALA A 217 2.63 15.46 12.97
N TYR A 218 3.17 15.33 14.18
CA TYR A 218 2.48 15.79 15.40
C TYR A 218 2.48 17.31 15.54
N GLU A 219 3.55 17.99 15.13
CA GLU A 219 3.60 19.45 15.13
C GLU A 219 2.56 20.03 14.17
N LYS A 220 2.44 19.43 12.98
CA LYS A 220 1.43 19.82 11.99
C LYS A 220 0.00 19.60 12.51
N VAL A 221 -0.27 18.42 13.08
CA VAL A 221 -1.61 18.10 13.62
C VAL A 221 -1.98 19.03 14.77
N LEU A 222 -1.03 19.33 15.68
CA LEU A 222 -1.29 20.26 16.79
C LEU A 222 -1.58 21.68 16.29
N LEU A 223 -0.83 22.15 15.30
CA LEU A 223 -1.07 23.43 14.67
C LEU A 223 -2.47 23.48 14.03
N ASP A 224 -2.89 22.43 13.34
CA ASP A 224 -4.21 22.36 12.72
C ASP A 224 -5.35 22.42 13.76
N VAL A 225 -5.16 21.79 14.93
CA VAL A 225 -6.11 21.92 16.05
C VAL A 225 -6.22 23.38 16.50
N MET A 226 -5.09 24.08 16.65
CA MET A 226 -5.07 25.49 17.06
C MET A 226 -5.74 26.42 16.03
N LEU A 227 -5.62 26.08 14.74
CA LEU A 227 -6.23 26.82 13.64
C LEU A 227 -7.70 26.43 13.37
N GLY A 228 -8.19 25.36 13.99
CA GLY A 228 -9.52 24.80 13.71
C GLY A 228 -9.63 24.15 12.33
N ASP A 229 -8.51 23.74 11.73
CA ASP A 229 -8.52 23.01 10.47
C ASP A 229 -8.71 21.51 10.71
N HIS A 230 -9.84 20.99 10.25
CA HIS A 230 -10.20 19.58 10.42
C HIS A 230 -9.98 18.73 9.16
N MET A 231 -9.33 19.27 8.11
CA MET A 231 -9.19 18.61 6.81
C MET A 231 -8.44 17.27 6.88
N LEU A 232 -7.40 17.19 7.71
CA LEU A 232 -6.57 15.99 7.88
C LEU A 232 -7.08 15.04 8.99
N PHE A 233 -8.15 15.40 9.68
CA PHE A 233 -8.71 14.61 10.78
C PHE A 233 -9.79 13.65 10.31
N TRP A 234 -9.92 12.54 11.05
CA TRP A 234 -11.04 11.62 10.88
C TRP A 234 -12.36 12.30 11.23
N ARG A 235 -13.37 12.06 10.40
CA ARG A 235 -14.78 12.33 10.72
C ARG A 235 -15.47 11.02 11.08
N GLN A 236 -16.39 11.08 12.03
CA GLN A 236 -17.05 9.90 12.61
C GLN A 236 -17.66 8.97 11.55
N ASP A 237 -18.37 9.52 10.56
CA ASP A 237 -18.98 8.77 9.46
C ASP A 237 -17.95 7.98 8.64
N GLY A 238 -16.77 8.54 8.40
CA GLY A 238 -15.66 7.83 7.74
C GLY A 238 -15.12 6.67 8.58
N VAL A 239 -14.99 6.87 9.90
CA VAL A 239 -14.52 5.83 10.82
C VAL A 239 -15.50 4.65 10.86
N GLU A 240 -16.79 4.94 10.97
CA GLU A 240 -17.86 3.93 11.00
C GLU A 240 -17.88 3.09 9.72
N LEU A 241 -17.73 3.71 8.55
CA LEU A 241 -17.69 3.01 7.26
C LEU A 241 -16.45 2.10 7.12
N CYS A 242 -15.28 2.57 7.58
CA CYS A 242 -14.07 1.75 7.56
C CYS A 242 -14.21 0.52 8.46
N TRP A 243 -14.80 0.68 9.65
CA TRP A 243 -15.09 -0.45 10.53
C TRP A 243 -16.15 -1.39 9.97
N ALA A 244 -17.22 -0.86 9.36
CA ALA A 244 -18.24 -1.67 8.70
C ALA A 244 -17.66 -2.54 7.58
N PHE A 245 -16.65 -2.03 6.86
CA PHE A 245 -15.94 -2.77 5.82
C PHE A 245 -14.99 -3.84 6.40
N LEU A 246 -14.19 -3.49 7.42
CA LEU A 246 -13.18 -4.41 7.98
C LEU A 246 -13.75 -5.47 8.91
N THR A 247 -14.84 -5.19 9.62
CA THR A 247 -15.40 -6.09 10.64
C THR A 247 -15.76 -7.47 10.11
N PRO A 248 -16.44 -7.62 8.94
CA PRO A 248 -16.69 -8.93 8.35
C PRO A 248 -15.41 -9.70 8.02
N ILE A 249 -14.37 -8.99 7.58
CA ILE A 249 -13.06 -9.58 7.25
C ILE A 249 -12.38 -10.08 8.52
N LEU A 250 -12.31 -9.23 9.56
CA LEU A 250 -11.76 -9.59 10.87
C LEU A 250 -12.48 -10.80 11.45
N LYS A 251 -13.82 -10.82 11.42
CA LYS A 251 -14.61 -11.97 11.86
C LYS A 251 -14.28 -13.21 11.05
N GLY A 252 -14.26 -13.13 9.72
CA GLY A 252 -13.88 -14.26 8.86
C GLY A 252 -12.49 -14.82 9.17
N CYS A 253 -11.52 -13.95 9.44
CA CYS A 253 -10.17 -14.35 9.85
C CYS A 253 -10.11 -14.93 11.26
N GLU A 254 -10.99 -14.53 12.17
CA GLU A 254 -10.99 -14.96 13.57
C GLU A 254 -11.82 -16.23 13.82
N THR A 255 -12.85 -16.48 13.01
CA THR A 255 -13.79 -17.61 13.16
C THR A 255 -13.54 -18.77 12.22
N CYS A 256 -12.54 -18.71 11.34
CA CYS A 256 -12.22 -19.81 10.43
C CYS A 256 -11.63 -21.00 11.22
N ASP A 257 -12.08 -22.22 10.97
CA ASP A 257 -11.59 -23.41 11.68
C ASP A 257 -10.11 -23.72 11.37
N ASP A 258 -9.56 -23.16 10.28
CA ASP A 258 -8.22 -23.44 9.77
C ASP A 258 -7.36 -22.17 9.65
N ARG A 259 -7.41 -21.31 10.67
CA ARG A 259 -6.66 -20.03 10.72
C ARG A 259 -5.18 -20.15 10.42
N SER A 260 -4.55 -21.27 10.81
CA SER A 260 -3.14 -21.52 10.56
C SER A 260 -2.82 -21.64 9.07
N LYS A 261 -3.74 -22.19 8.25
CA LYS A 261 -3.55 -22.28 6.79
C LYS A 261 -3.67 -20.94 6.08
N LEU A 262 -4.36 -19.97 6.69
CA LEU A 262 -4.48 -18.61 6.16
C LEU A 262 -3.30 -17.70 6.53
N LEU A 263 -2.44 -18.14 7.46
CA LEU A 263 -1.34 -17.36 7.99
C LEU A 263 0.00 -17.85 7.47
N PHE A 264 0.55 -17.16 6.48
CA PHE A 264 1.80 -17.57 5.85
C PHE A 264 3.02 -17.06 6.64
N PRO A 265 3.98 -17.92 7.00
CA PRO A 265 5.23 -17.45 7.58
C PRO A 265 6.05 -16.67 6.54
N TYR A 266 6.78 -15.66 6.99
CA TYR A 266 7.78 -14.98 6.15
C TYR A 266 9.03 -14.64 6.95
N GLU A 267 10.20 -14.77 6.33
CA GLU A 267 11.46 -14.46 6.99
C GLU A 267 11.54 -12.95 7.31
N SER A 268 11.90 -12.60 8.55
CA SER A 268 12.16 -11.20 8.91
C SER A 268 13.28 -10.61 8.04
N GLY A 269 13.04 -9.47 7.42
CA GLY A 269 13.91 -8.84 6.42
C GLY A 269 13.54 -9.16 4.97
N SER A 270 12.55 -10.02 4.73
CA SER A 270 11.96 -10.23 3.40
C SER A 270 10.88 -9.21 3.06
N TRP A 271 10.28 -9.29 1.87
CA TRP A 271 9.15 -8.45 1.45
C TRP A 271 7.77 -9.03 1.80
N GLY A 272 7.73 -10.03 2.68
CA GLY A 272 6.52 -10.74 3.08
C GLY A 272 6.47 -12.16 2.51
N PRO A 273 5.32 -12.85 2.67
CA PRO A 273 5.16 -14.24 2.27
C PRO A 273 5.29 -14.48 0.77
N GLU A 274 5.66 -15.70 0.35
CA GLU A 274 5.79 -16.01 -1.09
C GLU A 274 4.44 -15.91 -1.83
N ALA A 275 3.33 -16.24 -1.16
CA ALA A 275 1.97 -16.06 -1.68
C ALA A 275 1.70 -14.61 -2.14
N PHE A 276 2.31 -13.61 -1.49
CA PHE A 276 2.19 -12.21 -1.90
C PHE A 276 2.80 -11.95 -3.28
N LYS A 277 3.93 -12.59 -3.60
CA LYS A 277 4.56 -12.47 -4.92
C LYS A 277 3.70 -13.14 -6.00
N GLU A 278 3.10 -14.28 -5.71
CA GLU A 278 2.24 -14.98 -6.67
C GLU A 278 1.02 -14.14 -7.05
N LEU A 279 0.32 -13.58 -6.05
CA LEU A 279 -0.87 -12.75 -6.29
C LEU A 279 -0.55 -11.45 -7.03
N THR A 280 0.59 -10.82 -6.70
CA THR A 280 1.02 -9.58 -7.37
C THR A 280 1.52 -9.82 -8.79
N ASN A 281 2.24 -10.92 -9.06
CA ASN A 281 2.68 -11.27 -10.40
C ASN A 281 1.51 -11.64 -11.33
N ASN A 282 0.44 -12.25 -10.79
CA ASN A 282 -0.78 -12.54 -11.54
C ASN A 282 -1.50 -11.27 -12.05
N GLU A 283 -1.28 -10.12 -11.40
CA GLU A 283 -1.82 -8.80 -11.81
C GLU A 283 -0.99 -8.11 -12.92
N LYS A 284 -0.13 -8.85 -13.64
CA LYS A 284 0.73 -8.34 -14.75
C LYS A 284 1.66 -7.17 -14.38
N GLY A 285 1.82 -6.87 -13.10
CA GLY A 285 2.89 -6.03 -12.60
C GLY A 285 4.06 -6.93 -12.22
N GLU A 286 5.08 -7.03 -13.07
CA GLU A 286 6.38 -7.50 -12.61
C GLU A 286 6.83 -6.54 -11.50
N PHE A 287 6.72 -6.96 -10.25
CA PHE A 287 7.60 -6.46 -9.20
C PHE A 287 8.99 -6.99 -9.53
N SER A 288 9.64 -6.36 -10.50
CA SER A 288 10.97 -6.78 -10.90
C SER A 288 11.88 -6.63 -9.68
N ASN A 289 12.59 -7.70 -9.32
CA ASN A 289 13.63 -7.68 -8.29
C ASN A 289 14.71 -6.60 -8.58
N GLY A 290 14.74 -6.01 -9.79
CA GLY A 290 15.59 -4.88 -10.15
C GLY A 290 15.22 -3.57 -9.47
N ASP A 291 13.95 -3.32 -9.14
CA ASP A 291 13.53 -2.15 -8.35
C ASP A 291 13.85 -2.31 -6.85
N LEU A 292 14.21 -3.53 -6.43
CA LEU A 292 14.61 -3.88 -5.05
C LEU A 292 16.13 -3.82 -4.82
N LEU A 293 16.94 -3.67 -5.88
CA LEU A 293 18.41 -3.71 -5.83
C LEU A 293 19.10 -2.42 -6.28
N GLN A 294 18.35 -1.35 -6.60
CA GLN A 294 18.95 -0.03 -6.84
C GLN A 294 18.35 1.01 -5.91
N THR A 295 18.79 0.98 -4.66
CA THR A 295 19.26 2.13 -3.86
C THR A 295 19.68 1.63 -2.49
#